data_AF-A0A365PAE6-F1
#
_entry.id   AF-A0A365PAE6-F1
#
_cell.length_a   1.000
_cell.length_b   1.000
_cell.length_c   1.000
_cell.angle_alpha   90.00
_cell.angle_beta   90.00
_cell.angle_gamma   90.00
#
_symmetry.space_group_name_H-M   'P 1'
#
loop_
_entity.id
_entity.type
_entity.pdbx_description
1 polymer ?
#
loop_
_entity_poly.entity_id
_entity_poly.type
_entity_poly.pdbx_seq_one_letter_code
_entity_poly.pdbx_strand_id
1 'polypeptide(L)'
;MKEGTHQISSGYRSPDRPDHRGTDMAADLHTPIYAFADGVVTESGPASGFGNWVVIDHEGPDGMFSTVYGHIQAGDIKVRAGDQVKAGQHIAGVGNEGQSTGAHLHFEIWVGGRYGGRDVDPGPWIDKATNPGESAPSPDPSRDEHRDRRAAGGELPPSPVIASEDKLQVDAVRVARSVAQKFPEVEAIGGWRPVDAFPDHPSGRAVDIMIPGYDTGEGKRLGDEITDYLFRNRDALNIEYLIWRQQYIPSEGQPSQMEDRGDPTQNHFDHVHVIVTGGGAAGPGQRYGPAPEGTGPGVGPSTGACDPSGVGDHGRSLNAGQIPDELRKWISLGGQVCREVDSPLLAGLLYHESAGFQATAVSTAGAQGYGQFMPGTWAAKGTKVDENGQVAGPPGSGSPSDPADATMAAARYLCEIAEGQREGIASGALKGDPQELMLAGYNAGPGAVQQYGGVPPYAETQRYVVIVPEEAAKFAGAE
;
A
#
# COMPACT_ATOMS: atom_id res chain seq x y z
N MET A 1 14.60 4.70 27.75
CA MET A 1 14.96 4.35 29.16
C MET A 1 14.71 5.57 30.05
N LYS A 2 14.68 5.42 31.37
CA LYS A 2 14.51 6.57 32.27
C LYS A 2 15.71 7.51 32.17
N GLU A 3 15.47 8.81 32.22
CA GLU A 3 16.54 9.81 32.24
C GLU A 3 17.45 9.60 33.47
N GLY A 4 18.76 9.78 33.27
CA GLY A 4 19.77 9.55 34.31
C GLY A 4 20.15 8.08 34.55
N THR A 5 19.55 7.12 33.85
CA THR A 5 19.94 5.69 33.95
C THR A 5 20.81 5.20 32.81
N HIS A 6 21.18 6.08 31.88
CA HIS A 6 21.92 5.72 30.67
C HIS A 6 22.73 6.91 30.14
N GLN A 7 23.66 6.63 29.21
CA GLN A 7 24.39 7.62 28.43
C GLN A 7 24.40 7.23 26.96
N ILE A 8 24.20 8.18 26.05
CA ILE A 8 24.34 7.92 24.61
C ILE A 8 25.80 7.60 24.32
N SER A 9 26.07 6.37 23.87
CA SER A 9 27.41 5.89 23.53
C SER A 9 27.71 5.92 22.03
N SER A 10 26.68 5.80 21.18
CA SER A 10 26.80 5.89 19.73
C SER A 10 25.50 6.42 19.12
N GLY A 11 25.60 7.37 18.18
CA GLY A 11 24.44 7.96 17.50
C GLY A 11 24.06 7.25 16.19
N TYR A 12 22.92 7.64 15.64
CA TYR A 12 22.47 7.21 14.31
C TYR A 12 23.45 7.65 13.22
N ARG A 13 23.91 6.68 12.42
CA ARG A 13 24.81 6.87 11.27
C ARG A 13 25.96 7.85 11.55
N SER A 14 26.67 7.64 12.66
CA SER A 14 27.83 8.46 13.03
C SER A 14 28.95 8.33 11.98
N PRO A 15 29.89 9.30 11.89
CA PRO A 15 30.96 9.26 10.88
C PRO A 15 31.80 7.98 10.90
N ASP A 16 31.96 7.37 12.06
CA ASP A 16 32.68 6.12 12.30
C ASP A 16 31.81 4.87 12.12
N ARG A 17 30.48 5.00 12.11
CA ARG A 17 29.51 3.91 11.93
C ARG A 17 28.36 4.34 11.00
N PRO A 18 28.61 4.55 9.69
CA PRO A 18 27.62 5.09 8.75
C PRO A 18 26.41 4.17 8.50
N ASP A 19 26.55 2.88 8.82
CA ASP A 19 25.49 1.87 8.68
C ASP A 19 24.71 1.63 9.99
N HIS A 20 24.98 2.40 11.05
CA HIS A 20 24.30 2.27 12.34
C HIS A 20 22.89 2.86 12.28
N ARG A 21 21.86 2.01 12.34
CA ARG A 21 20.45 2.37 12.11
C ARG A 21 19.69 2.83 13.36
N GLY A 22 20.38 2.97 14.49
CA GLY A 22 19.79 3.32 15.76
C GLY A 22 20.66 4.23 16.61
N THR A 23 20.26 4.40 17.86
CA THR A 23 21.06 5.05 18.91
C THR A 23 21.39 4.03 19.98
N ASP A 24 22.67 3.93 20.32
CA ASP A 24 23.16 3.08 21.40
C ASP A 24 23.18 3.90 22.69
N MET A 25 22.53 3.37 23.73
CA MET A 25 22.45 3.95 25.05
C MET A 25 23.08 3.01 26.08
N ALA A 26 24.32 3.30 26.47
CA ALA A 26 25.06 2.54 27.48
C ALA A 26 24.39 2.65 28.85
N ALA A 27 24.22 1.50 29.51
CA ALA A 27 23.62 1.37 30.82
C ALA A 27 24.06 0.04 31.47
N ASP A 28 23.90 -0.07 32.79
CA ASP A 28 24.18 -1.33 33.49
C ASP A 28 23.23 -2.45 33.01
N LEU A 29 23.69 -3.70 33.06
CA LEU A 29 22.84 -4.87 32.81
C LEU A 29 21.59 -4.82 33.69
N HIS A 30 20.47 -5.29 33.14
CA HIS A 30 19.14 -5.28 33.76
C HIS A 30 18.53 -3.90 33.99
N THR A 31 19.15 -2.81 33.51
CA THR A 31 18.52 -1.49 33.52
C THR A 31 17.17 -1.56 32.80
N PRO A 32 16.06 -1.08 33.40
CA PRO A 32 14.73 -1.17 32.80
C PRO A 32 14.61 -0.44 31.46
N ILE A 33 14.08 -1.16 30.46
CA ILE A 33 13.68 -0.66 29.14
C ILE A 33 12.16 -0.49 29.14
N TYR A 34 11.70 0.64 28.65
CA TYR A 34 10.29 1.01 28.63
C TYR A 34 9.80 1.24 27.21
N ALA A 35 8.54 0.91 26.94
CA ALA A 35 7.90 1.21 25.67
C ALA A 35 7.86 2.73 25.45
N PHE A 36 8.28 3.16 24.27
CA PHE A 36 8.34 4.56 23.87
C PHE A 36 6.94 5.20 23.80
N ALA A 37 5.99 4.49 23.19
CA ALA A 37 4.61 4.90 23.03
C ALA A 37 3.66 3.71 23.25
N ASP A 38 2.35 3.98 23.30
CA ASP A 38 1.32 2.95 23.24
C ASP A 38 1.48 2.16 21.93
N GLY A 39 1.31 0.84 21.96
CA GLY A 39 1.50 0.02 20.76
C GLY A 39 1.28 -1.46 20.98
N VAL A 40 1.57 -2.24 19.93
CA VAL A 40 1.49 -3.70 19.94
C VAL A 40 2.87 -4.26 19.68
N VAL A 41 3.30 -5.19 20.52
CA VAL A 41 4.56 -5.90 20.32
C VAL A 41 4.41 -6.82 19.11
N THR A 42 5.18 -6.60 18.06
CA THR A 42 5.16 -7.41 16.84
C THR A 42 6.21 -8.52 16.85
N GLU A 43 7.34 -8.27 17.50
CA GLU A 43 8.41 -9.25 17.68
C GLU A 43 8.93 -9.21 19.12
N SER A 44 9.27 -10.38 19.67
CA SER A 44 9.91 -10.48 20.97
C SER A 44 10.71 -11.79 21.08
N GLY A 45 12.02 -11.68 21.34
CA GLY A 45 12.89 -12.84 21.48
C GLY A 45 14.17 -12.76 20.63
N PRO A 46 14.77 -13.90 20.27
CA PRO A 46 16.06 -13.93 19.57
C PRO A 46 16.02 -13.29 18.17
N ALA A 47 17.03 -12.48 17.84
CA ALA A 47 17.18 -11.85 16.53
C ALA A 47 18.66 -11.75 16.12
N SER A 48 18.92 -12.05 14.84
CA SER A 48 20.27 -11.95 14.27
C SER A 48 20.78 -10.51 14.37
N GLY A 49 22.03 -10.33 14.78
CA GLY A 49 22.63 -9.01 15.04
C GLY A 49 22.27 -8.43 16.41
N PHE A 50 21.01 -8.51 16.83
CA PHE A 50 20.52 -7.91 18.08
C PHE A 50 20.65 -8.81 19.33
N GLY A 51 20.88 -10.11 19.18
CA GLY A 51 20.84 -11.04 20.30
C GLY A 51 19.41 -11.36 20.63
N ASN A 52 18.78 -10.58 21.52
CA ASN A 52 17.33 -10.52 21.64
C ASN A 52 16.83 -9.10 21.41
N TRP A 53 15.61 -9.01 20.93
CA TRP A 53 14.93 -7.76 20.68
C TRP A 53 13.47 -7.77 21.09
N VAL A 54 12.90 -6.58 21.12
CA VAL A 54 11.46 -6.33 21.12
C VAL A 54 11.21 -5.32 20.00
N VAL A 55 10.19 -5.56 19.18
CA VAL A 55 9.69 -4.60 18.19
C VAL A 55 8.26 -4.26 18.54
N ILE A 56 7.92 -2.98 18.51
CA ILE A 56 6.58 -2.49 18.85
C ILE A 56 6.11 -1.57 17.75
N ASP A 57 4.93 -1.85 17.22
CA ASP A 57 4.27 -0.99 16.24
C ASP A 57 3.35 0.00 16.96
N HIS A 58 3.39 1.23 16.48
CA HIS A 58 2.71 2.38 17.06
C HIS A 58 1.89 3.10 15.99
N GLU A 59 0.72 3.59 16.40
CA GLU A 59 -0.06 4.52 15.60
C GLU A 59 0.32 5.96 15.98
N GLY A 60 0.91 6.69 15.05
CA GLY A 60 1.32 8.09 15.23
C GLY A 60 0.42 9.06 14.44
N PRO A 61 0.49 10.37 14.75
CA PRO A 61 -0.23 11.40 13.99
C PRO A 61 0.22 11.50 12.53
N ASP A 62 1.46 11.10 12.23
CA ASP A 62 2.05 11.12 10.89
C ASP A 62 2.07 9.73 10.22
N GLY A 63 1.27 8.78 10.75
CA GLY A 63 1.21 7.40 10.29
C GLY A 63 1.90 6.39 11.23
N MET A 64 1.92 5.13 10.81
CA MET A 64 2.51 4.04 11.58
C MET A 64 4.03 4.18 11.71
N PHE A 65 4.56 3.86 12.88
CA PHE A 65 5.99 3.71 13.09
C PHE A 65 6.29 2.55 14.04
N SER A 66 7.43 1.89 13.86
CA SER A 66 7.91 0.87 14.80
C SER A 66 9.05 1.41 15.64
N THR A 67 9.10 0.98 16.89
CA THR A 67 10.29 1.10 17.74
C THR A 67 10.95 -0.26 17.90
N VAL A 68 12.28 -0.30 17.80
CA VAL A 68 13.08 -1.51 17.98
C VAL A 68 13.95 -1.35 19.21
N TYR A 69 13.95 -2.35 20.07
CA TYR A 69 14.77 -2.42 21.28
C TYR A 69 15.67 -3.65 21.16
N GLY A 70 16.98 -3.45 21.01
CA GLY A 70 17.97 -4.52 20.78
C GLY A 70 18.94 -4.71 21.93
N HIS A 71 19.73 -5.79 21.86
CA HIS A 71 20.71 -6.22 22.87
C HIS A 71 20.10 -6.52 24.24
N ILE A 72 18.86 -7.03 24.24
CA ILE A 72 18.10 -7.32 25.45
C ILE A 72 18.61 -8.59 26.13
N GLN A 73 18.61 -8.57 27.48
CA GLN A 73 18.85 -9.76 28.29
C GLN A 73 17.69 -10.76 28.16
N ALA A 74 17.95 -11.96 27.65
CA ALA A 74 16.93 -12.96 27.33
C ALA A 74 15.98 -13.26 28.50
N GLY A 75 16.56 -13.37 29.71
CA GLY A 75 15.82 -13.67 30.94
C GLY A 75 15.00 -12.50 31.51
N ASP A 76 15.07 -11.32 30.89
CA ASP A 76 14.44 -10.09 31.40
C ASP A 76 13.43 -9.48 30.42
N ILE A 77 13.12 -10.17 29.32
CA ILE A 77 12.00 -9.85 28.43
C ILE A 77 10.68 -10.05 29.18
N LYS A 78 9.83 -9.01 29.21
CA LYS A 78 8.56 -9.00 29.96
C LYS A 78 7.32 -9.07 29.07
N VAL A 79 7.51 -8.95 27.76
CA VAL A 79 6.44 -8.91 26.76
C VAL A 79 6.68 -9.92 25.66
N ARG A 80 5.61 -10.33 24.98
CA ARG A 80 5.60 -11.28 23.87
C ARG A 80 4.93 -10.66 22.66
N ALA A 81 5.20 -11.19 21.47
CA ALA A 81 4.46 -10.80 20.27
C ALA A 81 2.95 -10.93 20.50
N GLY A 82 2.20 -9.90 20.11
CA GLY A 82 0.77 -9.72 20.34
C GLY A 82 0.39 -8.94 21.60
N ASP A 83 1.32 -8.71 22.54
CA ASP A 83 1.03 -7.94 23.75
C ASP A 83 0.78 -6.45 23.43
N GLN A 84 -0.28 -5.89 24.00
CA GLN A 84 -0.47 -4.44 24.01
C GLN A 84 0.38 -3.82 25.12
N VAL A 85 1.06 -2.73 24.80
CA VAL A 85 1.87 -1.97 25.75
C VAL A 85 1.40 -0.54 25.83
N LYS A 86 1.58 0.06 27.02
CA LYS A 86 1.41 1.50 27.21
C LYS A 86 2.74 2.22 27.18
N ALA A 87 2.74 3.48 26.74
CA ALA A 87 3.88 4.36 26.87
C ALA A 87 4.41 4.33 28.31
N GLY A 88 5.71 4.10 28.48
CA GLY A 88 6.34 3.96 29.79
C GLY A 88 6.13 2.60 30.48
N GLN A 89 5.51 1.61 29.83
CA GLN A 89 5.43 0.23 30.35
C GLN A 89 6.80 -0.43 30.33
N HIS A 90 7.19 -1.11 31.42
CA HIS A 90 8.44 -1.86 31.49
C HIS A 90 8.34 -3.12 30.63
N ILE A 91 9.12 -3.17 29.54
CA ILE A 91 9.04 -4.22 28.52
C ILE A 91 10.21 -5.20 28.56
N ALA A 92 11.39 -4.76 29.00
CA ALA A 92 12.60 -5.58 29.02
C ALA A 92 13.69 -4.98 29.92
N GLY A 93 14.81 -5.70 30.10
CA GLY A 93 16.03 -5.19 30.74
C GLY A 93 17.22 -5.14 29.77
N VAL A 94 18.09 -4.14 29.92
CA VAL A 94 19.33 -4.00 29.15
C VAL A 94 20.19 -5.26 29.28
N GLY A 95 20.69 -5.76 28.16
CA GLY A 95 21.61 -6.89 28.11
C GLY A 95 22.94 -6.51 27.46
N ASN A 96 23.67 -7.54 27.05
CA ASN A 96 24.89 -7.43 26.24
C ASN A 96 24.93 -8.57 25.19
N GLU A 97 23.75 -8.95 24.69
CA GLU A 97 23.60 -10.09 23.80
C GLU A 97 23.71 -9.68 22.32
N GLY A 98 24.02 -10.63 21.44
CA GLY A 98 24.17 -10.35 20.01
C GLY A 98 25.50 -9.68 19.67
N GLN A 99 25.50 -8.81 18.64
CA GLN A 99 26.68 -8.07 18.20
C GLN A 99 26.93 -6.84 19.08
N SER A 100 27.11 -7.05 20.38
CA SER A 100 27.35 -6.00 21.37
C SER A 100 28.74 -6.14 21.98
N THR A 101 29.43 -5.02 22.18
CA THR A 101 30.77 -4.96 22.80
C THR A 101 30.75 -4.54 24.28
N GLY A 102 29.58 -4.15 24.80
CA GLY A 102 29.35 -3.76 26.19
C GLY A 102 27.86 -3.52 26.46
N ALA A 103 27.44 -3.51 27.72
CA ALA A 103 26.01 -3.39 28.07
C ALA A 103 25.40 -2.07 27.59
N HIS A 104 24.38 -2.17 26.73
CA HIS A 104 23.64 -1.01 26.19
C HIS A 104 22.29 -1.44 25.60
N LEU A 105 21.37 -0.49 25.47
CA LEU A 105 20.19 -0.62 24.61
C LEU A 105 20.53 -0.06 23.23
N HIS A 106 20.29 -0.85 22.18
CA HIS A 106 20.22 -0.35 20.81
C HIS A 106 18.77 0.01 20.47
N PHE A 107 18.50 1.26 20.12
CA PHE A 107 17.14 1.76 19.86
C PHE A 107 16.99 2.30 18.44
N GLU A 108 16.05 1.77 17.67
CA GLU A 108 15.74 2.24 16.31
C GLU A 108 14.31 2.79 16.23
N ILE A 109 14.08 3.73 15.30
CA ILE A 109 12.76 4.17 14.86
C ILE A 109 12.61 3.89 13.36
N TRP A 110 11.48 3.29 12.98
CA TRP A 110 11.15 2.99 11.59
C TRP A 110 9.79 3.59 11.22
N VAL A 111 9.78 4.59 10.33
CA VAL A 111 8.53 5.19 9.83
C VAL A 111 7.98 4.31 8.71
N GLY A 112 6.69 3.97 8.76
CA GLY A 112 6.07 2.97 7.86
C GLY A 112 6.25 1.53 8.35
N GLY A 113 6.72 1.33 9.57
CA GLY A 113 6.90 0.01 10.18
C GLY A 113 8.30 -0.60 9.96
N ARG A 114 8.64 -1.62 10.76
CA ARG A 114 9.97 -2.27 10.76
C ARG A 114 10.29 -3.00 9.45
N TYR A 115 9.27 -3.53 8.79
CA TYR A 115 9.35 -4.39 7.60
C TYR A 115 8.57 -3.78 6.44
N GLY A 116 9.10 -2.70 5.88
CA GLY A 116 8.46 -1.96 4.76
C GLY A 116 8.76 -0.46 4.82
N GLY A 117 8.94 0.04 6.04
CA GLY A 117 9.31 1.42 6.32
C GLY A 117 10.80 1.73 6.19
N ARG A 118 11.16 2.94 6.61
CA ARG A 118 12.53 3.49 6.59
C ARG A 118 13.02 3.82 7.99
N ASP A 119 14.26 3.45 8.30
CA ASP A 119 14.95 3.89 9.52
C ASP A 119 15.20 5.41 9.51
N VAL A 120 14.93 6.05 10.63
CA VAL A 120 15.15 7.49 10.85
C VAL A 120 15.98 7.73 12.10
N ASP A 121 16.59 8.91 12.20
CA ASP A 121 17.36 9.31 13.37
C ASP A 121 16.47 9.31 14.64
N PRO A 122 16.77 8.46 15.65
CA PRO A 122 16.01 8.43 16.90
C PRO A 122 16.21 9.66 17.79
N GLY A 123 17.28 10.45 17.60
CA GLY A 123 17.62 11.58 18.48
C GLY A 123 16.44 12.55 18.72
N PRO A 124 15.83 13.12 17.66
CA PRO A 124 14.66 14.00 17.79
C PRO A 124 13.43 13.36 18.46
N TRP A 125 13.34 12.03 18.46
CA TRP A 125 12.26 11.28 19.12
C TRP A 125 12.56 11.08 20.60
N ILE A 126 13.80 10.74 20.93
CA ILE A 126 14.30 10.62 22.30
C ILE A 126 14.16 11.95 23.04
N ASP A 127 14.52 13.07 22.41
CA ASP A 127 14.41 14.42 23.01
C ASP A 127 12.97 14.82 23.37
N LYS A 128 11.98 14.21 22.70
CA LYS A 128 10.55 14.44 22.95
C LYS A 128 9.92 13.38 23.85
N ALA A 129 10.66 12.33 24.20
CA ALA A 129 10.14 11.22 25.00
C ALA A 129 9.84 11.70 26.43
N THR A 130 8.69 11.27 26.97
CA THR A 130 8.35 11.54 28.37
C THR A 130 9.01 10.51 29.28
N ASN A 131 9.46 10.94 30.47
CA ASN A 131 10.05 10.02 31.44
C ASN A 131 9.00 8.98 31.92
N PRO A 132 9.38 7.69 32.01
CA PRO A 132 8.45 6.64 32.43
C PRO A 132 7.96 6.89 33.86
N GLY A 133 6.63 6.91 34.03
CA GLY A 133 5.96 7.22 35.30
C GLY A 133 5.55 8.69 35.49
N GLU A 134 5.90 9.58 34.56
CA GLU A 134 5.32 10.92 34.47
C GLU A 134 4.15 10.90 33.48
N SER A 135 2.98 11.40 33.91
CA SER A 135 1.79 11.45 33.06
C SER A 135 2.01 12.45 31.92
N ALA A 136 1.93 11.97 30.67
CA ALA A 136 1.80 12.85 29.51
C ALA A 136 0.55 13.75 29.67
N PRO A 137 0.59 15.00 29.20
CA PRO A 137 -0.60 15.87 29.22
C PRO A 137 -1.74 15.18 28.47
N SER A 138 -2.87 14.99 29.16
CA SER A 138 -4.05 14.33 28.59
C SER A 138 -4.55 15.08 27.34
N PRO A 139 -4.98 14.38 26.28
CA PRO A 139 -5.65 15.03 25.17
C PRO A 139 -6.98 15.63 25.65
N ASP A 140 -7.27 16.82 25.15
CA ASP A 140 -8.49 17.60 25.41
C ASP A 140 -9.75 16.80 25.03
N PRO A 141 -10.71 16.58 25.96
CA PRO A 141 -11.92 15.81 25.73
C PRO A 141 -12.88 16.44 24.70
N SER A 142 -12.60 17.65 24.19
CA SER A 142 -13.45 18.30 23.18
C SER A 142 -13.27 17.76 21.75
N ARG A 143 -12.39 16.76 21.52
CA ARG A 143 -12.19 16.15 20.19
C ARG A 143 -13.11 14.97 19.88
N ASP A 144 -13.82 14.41 20.88
CA ASP A 144 -14.70 13.25 20.67
C ASP A 144 -16.06 13.62 20.04
N GLU A 145 -16.55 14.85 20.20
CA GLU A 145 -17.88 15.22 19.67
C GLU A 145 -17.90 15.63 18.18
N HIS A 146 -16.73 15.83 17.55
CA HIS A 146 -16.64 16.22 16.14
C HIS A 146 -16.40 15.07 15.16
N ARG A 147 -16.19 13.83 15.65
CA ARG A 147 -16.06 12.61 14.82
C ARG A 147 -17.40 11.98 14.44
N ASP A 148 -18.48 12.36 15.11
CA ASP A 148 -19.80 11.70 15.02
C ASP A 148 -20.70 12.13 13.84
N ARG A 149 -20.15 12.70 12.76
CA ARG A 149 -20.98 13.22 11.64
C ARG A 149 -20.60 12.81 10.23
N ARG A 150 -19.78 11.76 10.01
CA ARG A 150 -19.47 11.26 8.65
C ARG A 150 -19.24 9.74 8.54
N ALA A 151 -20.11 8.91 9.10
CA ALA A 151 -20.15 7.49 8.76
C ALA A 151 -21.59 7.05 8.52
N ALA A 152 -21.96 6.86 7.26
CA ALA A 152 -23.04 5.93 6.92
C ALA A 152 -22.41 4.52 6.94
N GLY A 153 -23.14 3.54 7.47
CA GLY A 153 -22.62 2.21 7.81
C GLY A 153 -22.49 2.04 9.32
N GLY A 154 -23.31 1.18 9.91
CA GLY A 154 -23.21 0.83 11.34
C GLY A 154 -22.16 -0.25 11.60
N GLU A 155 -22.08 -0.71 12.85
CA GLU A 155 -21.22 -1.80 13.33
C GLU A 155 -21.29 -3.07 12.44
N LEU A 156 -20.12 -3.63 12.08
CA LEU A 156 -19.97 -4.89 11.33
C LEU A 156 -20.60 -6.07 12.08
N PRO A 157 -21.67 -6.70 11.55
CA PRO A 157 -22.34 -7.81 12.23
C PRO A 157 -21.50 -9.10 12.18
N PRO A 158 -21.63 -10.01 13.16
CA PRO A 158 -21.09 -11.37 13.04
C PRO A 158 -21.78 -12.11 11.88
N SER A 159 -21.07 -13.05 11.26
CA SER A 159 -21.57 -13.80 10.11
C SER A 159 -21.37 -15.31 10.26
N PRO A 160 -22.36 -16.15 9.92
CA PRO A 160 -22.24 -17.61 10.03
C PRO A 160 -21.28 -18.24 9.03
N VAL A 161 -20.85 -17.53 7.99
CA VAL A 161 -19.87 -18.03 7.01
C VAL A 161 -18.44 -17.98 7.58
N ILE A 162 -18.21 -17.27 8.68
CA ILE A 162 -16.93 -17.22 9.39
C ILE A 162 -16.85 -18.44 10.31
N ALA A 163 -15.91 -19.34 10.05
CA ALA A 163 -15.82 -20.62 10.77
C ALA A 163 -15.62 -20.45 12.29
N SER A 164 -14.79 -19.48 12.67
CA SER A 164 -14.60 -19.07 14.07
C SER A 164 -13.92 -17.70 14.11
N GLU A 165 -14.42 -16.81 14.96
CA GLU A 165 -13.73 -15.57 15.32
C GLU A 165 -12.85 -15.74 16.57
N ASP A 166 -12.96 -16.88 17.27
CA ASP A 166 -12.12 -17.17 18.43
C ASP A 166 -10.65 -17.17 18.04
N LYS A 167 -9.86 -16.36 18.75
CA LYS A 167 -8.41 -16.13 18.54
C LYS A 167 -8.02 -15.42 17.24
N LEU A 168 -8.98 -14.94 16.46
CA LEU A 168 -8.68 -13.94 15.44
C LEU A 168 -8.38 -12.59 16.10
N GLN A 169 -7.45 -11.85 15.48
CA GLN A 169 -7.20 -10.48 15.87
C GLN A 169 -8.29 -9.55 15.36
N VAL A 170 -8.44 -8.38 15.99
CA VAL A 170 -9.52 -7.43 15.69
C VAL A 170 -9.61 -7.11 14.20
N ASP A 171 -8.49 -6.81 13.54
CA ASP A 171 -8.50 -6.47 12.12
C ASP A 171 -8.73 -7.68 11.20
N ALA A 172 -8.32 -8.88 11.60
CA ALA A 172 -8.69 -10.12 10.90
C ALA A 172 -10.22 -10.35 10.96
N VAL A 173 -10.85 -10.09 12.10
CA VAL A 173 -12.32 -10.12 12.23
C VAL A 173 -12.98 -9.02 11.38
N ARG A 174 -12.40 -7.82 11.31
CA ARG A 174 -12.90 -6.73 10.45
C ARG A 174 -12.85 -7.11 8.98
N VAL A 175 -11.75 -7.71 8.51
CA VAL A 175 -11.63 -8.24 7.14
C VAL A 175 -12.70 -9.30 6.89
N ALA A 176 -12.80 -10.32 7.74
CA ALA A 176 -13.74 -11.43 7.57
C ALA A 176 -15.20 -10.96 7.54
N ARG A 177 -15.60 -10.09 8.47
CA ARG A 177 -16.97 -9.54 8.51
C ARG A 177 -17.25 -8.59 7.36
N SER A 178 -16.27 -7.79 6.94
CA SER A 178 -16.41 -6.89 5.79
C SER A 178 -16.64 -7.67 4.49
N VAL A 179 -15.91 -8.76 4.29
CA VAL A 179 -16.09 -9.63 3.12
C VAL A 179 -17.43 -10.35 3.20
N ALA A 180 -17.77 -10.95 4.35
CA ALA A 180 -19.02 -11.67 4.53
C ALA A 180 -20.27 -10.78 4.36
N GLN A 181 -20.18 -9.49 4.70
CA GLN A 181 -21.28 -8.54 4.48
C GLN A 181 -21.41 -8.14 3.01
N LYS A 182 -20.29 -7.99 2.30
CA LYS A 182 -20.25 -7.43 0.95
C LYS A 182 -20.43 -8.46 -0.16
N PHE A 183 -19.93 -9.68 0.05
CA PHE A 183 -19.91 -10.75 -0.93
C PHE A 183 -20.75 -11.93 -0.43
N PRO A 184 -22.09 -11.90 -0.61
CA PRO A 184 -22.99 -12.95 -0.16
C PRO A 184 -22.73 -14.32 -0.82
N GLU A 185 -21.96 -14.35 -1.92
CA GLU A 185 -21.50 -15.56 -2.60
C GLU A 185 -20.45 -16.33 -1.80
N VAL A 186 -19.76 -15.69 -0.83
CA VAL A 186 -18.77 -16.36 0.01
C VAL A 186 -19.46 -17.23 1.04
N GLU A 187 -19.29 -18.55 0.93
CA GLU A 187 -19.95 -19.53 1.81
C GLU A 187 -19.09 -19.93 3.02
N ALA A 188 -17.78 -19.73 2.97
CA ALA A 188 -16.86 -20.12 4.04
C ALA A 188 -15.63 -19.19 4.13
N ILE A 189 -15.32 -18.77 5.35
CA ILE A 189 -14.12 -18.01 5.70
C ILE A 189 -13.40 -18.74 6.85
N GLY A 190 -12.18 -19.19 6.57
CA GLY A 190 -11.25 -19.80 7.52
C GLY A 190 -10.36 -18.76 8.21
N GLY A 191 -9.69 -19.17 9.28
CA GLY A 191 -8.89 -18.27 10.11
C GLY A 191 -7.93 -19.00 11.02
N TRP A 192 -7.97 -18.72 12.32
CA TRP A 192 -7.03 -19.26 13.30
C TRP A 192 -6.97 -20.79 13.33
N ARG A 193 -5.75 -21.33 13.41
CA ARG A 193 -5.47 -22.75 13.69
C ARG A 193 -4.18 -22.88 14.51
N PRO A 194 -4.09 -23.84 15.45
CA PRO A 194 -3.01 -23.91 16.43
C PRO A 194 -1.65 -24.31 15.84
N VAL A 195 -1.64 -24.96 14.68
CA VAL A 195 -0.43 -25.43 13.99
C VAL A 195 -0.62 -25.16 12.51
N ASP A 196 0.38 -24.51 11.90
CA ASP A 196 0.43 -24.26 10.47
C ASP A 196 1.89 -24.18 10.00
N ALA A 197 2.11 -24.27 8.69
CA ALA A 197 3.44 -24.18 8.07
C ALA A 197 4.10 -22.81 8.29
N PHE A 198 3.29 -21.77 8.46
CA PHE A 198 3.71 -20.39 8.69
C PHE A 198 2.99 -19.82 9.93
N PRO A 199 3.59 -18.85 10.64
CA PRO A 199 3.06 -18.35 11.91
C PRO A 199 1.76 -17.54 11.76
N ASP A 200 1.33 -17.26 10.54
CA ASP A 200 0.26 -16.30 10.27
C ASP A 200 -1.11 -16.75 10.81
N HIS A 201 -1.54 -17.99 10.55
CA HIS A 201 -2.77 -18.52 11.13
C HIS A 201 -2.70 -18.74 12.65
N PRO A 202 -1.61 -19.32 13.21
CA PRO A 202 -1.43 -19.42 14.66
C PRO A 202 -1.45 -18.07 15.39
N SER A 203 -1.01 -16.99 14.74
CA SER A 203 -1.02 -15.62 15.28
C SER A 203 -2.40 -14.95 15.31
N GLY A 204 -3.38 -15.53 14.61
CA GLY A 204 -4.72 -14.96 14.47
C GLY A 204 -4.83 -13.77 13.49
N ARG A 205 -3.78 -13.48 12.72
CA ARG A 205 -3.76 -12.39 11.72
C ARG A 205 -4.26 -12.81 10.34
N ALA A 206 -4.32 -14.11 10.07
CA ALA A 206 -4.67 -14.64 8.77
C ALA A 206 -6.16 -14.97 8.62
N VAL A 207 -6.70 -14.70 7.42
CA VAL A 207 -8.05 -15.07 7.00
C VAL A 207 -7.99 -15.73 5.62
N ASP A 208 -8.61 -16.90 5.47
CA ASP A 208 -8.75 -17.61 4.19
C ASP A 208 -10.19 -17.47 3.69
N ILE A 209 -10.41 -16.72 2.61
CA ILE A 209 -11.73 -16.50 2.02
C ILE A 209 -11.93 -17.52 0.90
N MET A 210 -12.75 -18.54 1.15
CA MET A 210 -12.96 -19.63 0.19
C MET A 210 -13.79 -19.17 -1.00
N ILE A 211 -13.33 -19.46 -2.22
CA ILE A 211 -13.99 -19.04 -3.45
C ILE A 211 -14.82 -20.20 -4.02
N PRO A 212 -16.16 -20.10 -4.07
CA PRO A 212 -16.99 -21.13 -4.70
C PRO A 212 -16.69 -21.23 -6.20
N GLY A 213 -16.54 -22.46 -6.70
CA GLY A 213 -16.25 -22.69 -8.11
C GLY A 213 -14.98 -21.98 -8.60
N TYR A 214 -13.93 -21.93 -7.79
CA TYR A 214 -12.69 -21.18 -8.03
C TYR A 214 -11.98 -21.46 -9.37
N ASP A 215 -12.25 -22.60 -9.99
CA ASP A 215 -11.72 -23.01 -11.29
C ASP A 215 -12.56 -22.50 -12.47
N THR A 216 -13.81 -22.10 -12.22
CA THR A 216 -14.73 -21.51 -13.18
C THR A 216 -14.43 -20.04 -13.46
N GLY A 217 -14.98 -19.49 -14.54
CA GLY A 217 -14.87 -18.05 -14.82
C GLY A 217 -15.58 -17.17 -13.78
N GLU A 218 -16.67 -17.65 -13.18
CA GLU A 218 -17.43 -16.94 -12.15
C GLU A 218 -16.65 -16.87 -10.83
N GLY A 219 -16.11 -17.99 -10.37
CA GLY A 219 -15.28 -18.03 -9.16
C GLY A 219 -14.00 -17.20 -9.31
N LYS A 220 -13.33 -17.22 -10.47
CA LYS A 220 -12.16 -16.36 -10.71
C LYS A 220 -12.50 -14.87 -10.57
N ARG A 221 -13.58 -14.41 -11.21
CA ARG A 221 -14.04 -13.01 -11.08
C ARG A 221 -14.39 -12.65 -9.64
N LEU A 222 -15.07 -13.55 -8.91
CA LEU A 222 -15.39 -13.31 -7.50
C LEU A 222 -14.12 -13.15 -6.65
N GLY A 223 -13.13 -14.01 -6.84
CA GLY A 223 -11.84 -13.89 -6.15
C GLY A 223 -11.07 -12.61 -6.53
N ASP A 224 -11.12 -12.20 -7.79
CA ASP A 224 -10.53 -10.93 -8.26
C ASP A 224 -11.24 -9.73 -7.61
N GLU A 225 -12.59 -9.70 -7.58
CA GLU A 225 -13.39 -8.64 -6.97
C GLU A 225 -13.17 -8.52 -5.45
N ILE A 226 -13.03 -9.65 -4.76
CA ILE A 226 -12.69 -9.70 -3.33
C ILE A 226 -11.28 -9.16 -3.11
N THR A 227 -10.30 -9.61 -3.91
CA THR A 227 -8.91 -9.13 -3.83
C THR A 227 -8.83 -7.62 -4.08
N ASP A 228 -9.53 -7.12 -5.09
CA ASP A 228 -9.60 -5.68 -5.40
C ASP A 228 -10.28 -4.88 -4.29
N TYR A 229 -11.36 -5.41 -3.70
CA TYR A 229 -12.01 -4.77 -2.57
C TYR A 229 -11.05 -4.66 -1.38
N LEU A 230 -10.39 -5.76 -1.02
CA LEU A 230 -9.47 -5.81 0.09
C LEU A 230 -8.28 -4.89 -0.15
N PHE A 231 -7.68 -4.92 -1.34
CA PHE A 231 -6.55 -4.07 -1.68
C PHE A 231 -6.92 -2.58 -1.66
N ARG A 232 -8.09 -2.19 -2.17
CA ARG A 232 -8.57 -0.80 -2.10
C ARG A 232 -8.81 -0.31 -0.68
N ASN A 233 -9.18 -1.22 0.22
CA ASN A 233 -9.49 -0.90 1.62
C ASN A 233 -8.36 -1.31 2.57
N ARG A 234 -7.16 -1.61 2.05
CA ARG A 234 -6.05 -2.19 2.82
C ARG A 234 -5.63 -1.32 3.99
N ASP A 235 -5.64 0.00 3.83
CA ASP A 235 -5.30 0.93 4.91
C ASP A 235 -6.39 0.97 5.98
N ALA A 236 -7.67 0.93 5.56
CA ALA A 236 -8.80 0.93 6.49
C ALA A 236 -8.97 -0.40 7.26
N LEU A 237 -8.48 -1.48 6.65
CA LEU A 237 -8.53 -2.85 7.17
C LEU A 237 -7.19 -3.34 7.72
N ASN A 238 -6.16 -2.49 7.74
CA ASN A 238 -4.81 -2.80 8.21
C ASN A 238 -4.20 -4.07 7.55
N ILE A 239 -4.46 -4.29 6.26
CA ILE A 239 -3.97 -5.45 5.52
C ILE A 239 -2.46 -5.28 5.27
N GLU A 240 -1.68 -6.33 5.53
CA GLU A 240 -0.23 -6.41 5.29
C GLU A 240 0.06 -6.94 3.88
N TYR A 241 -0.60 -8.04 3.49
CA TYR A 241 -0.54 -8.59 2.15
C TYR A 241 -1.74 -9.50 1.84
N LEU A 242 -1.94 -9.74 0.55
CA LEU A 242 -2.92 -10.67 0.00
C LEU A 242 -2.20 -11.74 -0.81
N ILE A 243 -2.79 -12.93 -0.89
CA ILE A 243 -2.40 -13.94 -1.88
C ILE A 243 -3.64 -14.40 -2.62
N TRP A 244 -3.59 -14.30 -3.95
CA TRP A 244 -4.65 -14.84 -4.81
C TRP A 244 -4.04 -15.40 -6.09
N ARG A 245 -4.38 -16.65 -6.41
CA ARG A 245 -3.93 -17.37 -7.62
C ARG A 245 -2.42 -17.29 -7.81
N GLN A 246 -1.68 -17.61 -6.74
CA GLN A 246 -0.22 -17.66 -6.70
C GLN A 246 0.47 -16.30 -6.89
N GLN A 247 -0.28 -15.19 -6.81
CA GLN A 247 0.27 -13.84 -6.72
C GLN A 247 0.35 -13.44 -5.25
N TYR A 248 1.56 -13.13 -4.79
CA TYR A 248 1.78 -12.41 -3.54
C TYR A 248 1.63 -10.90 -3.81
N ILE A 249 0.70 -10.26 -3.12
CA ILE A 249 0.30 -8.87 -3.33
C ILE A 249 0.51 -8.13 -2.00
N PRO A 250 1.68 -7.53 -1.77
CA PRO A 250 1.89 -6.77 -0.54
C PRO A 250 1.10 -5.46 -0.57
N SER A 251 0.65 -5.00 0.59
CA SER A 251 -0.03 -3.70 0.71
C SER A 251 0.87 -2.53 0.34
N GLU A 252 2.18 -2.72 0.49
CA GLU A 252 3.22 -1.80 0.06
C GLU A 252 4.29 -2.55 -0.75
N GLY A 253 4.66 -2.01 -1.90
CA GLY A 253 5.64 -2.62 -2.80
C GLY A 253 5.01 -3.27 -4.04
N GLN A 254 5.81 -4.08 -4.74
CA GLN A 254 5.40 -4.68 -6.01
C GLN A 254 4.90 -6.12 -5.77
N PRO A 255 3.80 -6.54 -6.43
CA PRO A 255 3.38 -7.93 -6.44
C PRO A 255 4.46 -8.85 -7.00
N SER A 256 4.47 -10.09 -6.54
CA SER A 256 5.40 -11.12 -7.00
C SER A 256 4.72 -12.46 -7.17
N GLN A 257 5.24 -13.26 -8.09
CA GLN A 257 4.79 -14.62 -8.32
C GLN A 257 5.37 -15.54 -7.23
N MET A 258 4.53 -16.30 -6.55
CA MET A 258 4.96 -17.35 -5.63
C MET A 258 5.45 -18.59 -6.40
N GLU A 259 6.32 -19.37 -5.77
CA GLU A 259 6.67 -20.70 -6.25
C GLU A 259 5.44 -21.61 -6.36
N ASP A 260 5.47 -22.54 -7.33
CA ASP A 260 4.45 -23.57 -7.43
C ASP A 260 4.66 -24.63 -6.36
N ARG A 261 3.68 -24.77 -5.48
CA ARG A 261 3.66 -25.69 -4.33
C ARG A 261 2.91 -26.99 -4.59
N GLY A 262 2.42 -27.19 -5.82
CA GLY A 262 1.98 -28.49 -6.33
C GLY A 262 0.47 -28.77 -6.28
N ASP A 263 -0.32 -27.94 -5.59
CA ASP A 263 -1.78 -28.07 -5.57
C ASP A 263 -2.50 -26.70 -5.48
N PRO A 264 -3.78 -26.63 -5.90
CA PRO A 264 -4.55 -25.38 -5.91
C PRO A 264 -4.65 -24.69 -4.55
N THR A 265 -4.75 -25.44 -3.45
CA THR A 265 -4.89 -24.88 -2.11
C THR A 265 -3.58 -24.24 -1.67
N GLN A 266 -2.46 -24.94 -1.79
CA GLN A 266 -1.14 -24.40 -1.43
C GLN A 266 -0.72 -23.21 -2.32
N ASN A 267 -1.22 -23.18 -3.56
CA ASN A 267 -1.02 -22.09 -4.50
C ASN A 267 -2.10 -20.99 -4.44
N HIS A 268 -3.03 -21.05 -3.48
CA HIS A 268 -4.07 -20.04 -3.25
C HIS A 268 -4.97 -19.79 -4.48
N PHE A 269 -5.27 -20.85 -5.24
CA PHE A 269 -6.19 -20.79 -6.37
C PHE A 269 -7.65 -20.96 -5.93
N ASP A 270 -7.91 -21.57 -4.78
CA ASP A 270 -9.24 -21.87 -4.25
C ASP A 270 -9.69 -20.93 -3.12
N HIS A 271 -8.80 -20.07 -2.62
CA HIS A 271 -9.11 -19.05 -1.62
C HIS A 271 -8.26 -17.80 -1.79
N VAL A 272 -8.81 -16.64 -1.42
CA VAL A 272 -8.03 -15.40 -1.22
C VAL A 272 -7.51 -15.42 0.20
N HIS A 273 -6.20 -15.42 0.36
CA HIS A 273 -5.55 -15.36 1.67
C HIS A 273 -5.19 -13.91 2.01
N VAL A 274 -5.49 -13.51 3.24
CA VAL A 274 -5.30 -12.14 3.72
C VAL A 274 -4.54 -12.17 5.02
N ILE A 275 -3.44 -11.45 5.07
CA ILE A 275 -2.75 -11.14 6.32
C ILE A 275 -3.00 -9.69 6.68
N VAL A 276 -3.41 -9.46 7.92
CA VAL A 276 -3.39 -8.12 8.51
C VAL A 276 -2.11 -7.89 9.28
N THR A 277 -1.66 -6.64 9.33
CA THR A 277 -0.52 -6.21 10.16
C THR A 277 -0.76 -6.61 11.62
N GLY A 278 -2.01 -6.51 12.07
CA GLY A 278 -2.53 -7.00 13.35
C GLY A 278 -3.49 -6.01 13.97
N GLY A 279 -4.18 -6.41 15.04
CA GLY A 279 -5.08 -5.54 15.82
C GLY A 279 -5.25 -5.97 17.28
N GLY A 280 -4.49 -6.99 17.71
CA GLY A 280 -4.61 -7.60 19.03
C GLY A 280 -5.84 -8.49 19.20
N ALA A 281 -5.91 -9.23 20.31
CA ALA A 281 -7.06 -10.07 20.62
C ALA A 281 -8.31 -9.24 20.95
N ALA A 282 -9.49 -9.69 20.51
CA ALA A 282 -10.75 -9.03 20.80
C ALA A 282 -11.07 -9.03 22.31
N GLY A 283 -11.37 -7.84 22.86
CA GLY A 283 -11.77 -7.69 24.27
C GLY A 283 -13.27 -7.87 24.51
N PRO A 284 -13.72 -7.96 25.78
CA PRO A 284 -15.14 -7.95 26.11
C PRO A 284 -15.84 -6.68 25.59
N GLY A 285 -16.88 -6.84 24.77
CA GLY A 285 -17.61 -5.72 24.18
C GLY A 285 -16.89 -5.05 22.99
N GLN A 286 -15.89 -5.72 22.39
CA GLN A 286 -15.18 -5.24 21.21
C GLN A 286 -16.14 -4.76 20.11
N ARG A 287 -15.84 -3.58 19.57
CA ARG A 287 -16.46 -3.04 18.36
C ARG A 287 -15.48 -3.13 17.20
N TYR A 288 -16.01 -3.42 16.03
CA TYR A 288 -15.32 -3.63 14.77
C TYR A 288 -15.58 -2.49 13.79
N GLY A 289 -16.45 -1.53 14.18
CA GLY A 289 -16.76 -0.36 13.39
C GLY A 289 -17.50 -0.71 12.11
N PRO A 290 -17.73 0.26 11.22
CA PRO A 290 -18.35 -0.01 9.94
C PRO A 290 -17.44 -0.77 8.99
N ALA A 291 -18.05 -1.50 8.06
CA ALA A 291 -17.35 -1.87 6.85
C ALA A 291 -16.86 -0.59 6.18
N PRO A 292 -15.64 -0.55 5.63
CA PRO A 292 -15.28 0.50 4.71
C PRO A 292 -16.36 0.58 3.63
N GLU A 293 -17.04 1.73 3.48
CA GLU A 293 -17.99 1.89 2.38
C GLU A 293 -17.21 1.77 1.09
N GLY A 294 -17.27 0.60 0.46
CA GLY A 294 -17.12 0.55 -0.98
C GLY A 294 -18.35 1.25 -1.53
N THR A 295 -18.25 2.54 -1.85
CA THR A 295 -19.34 3.26 -2.51
C THR A 295 -19.76 2.46 -3.73
N GLY A 296 -20.91 1.82 -3.62
CA GLY A 296 -21.59 1.18 -4.72
C GLY A 296 -23.09 1.28 -4.43
N PRO A 297 -23.87 2.05 -5.20
CA PRO A 297 -25.29 1.78 -5.24
C PRO A 297 -25.49 0.50 -6.07
N GLY A 298 -26.34 -0.40 -5.55
CA GLY A 298 -26.48 -1.77 -6.03
C GLY A 298 -26.72 -1.92 -7.54
N VAL A 299 -26.19 -3.01 -8.08
CA VAL A 299 -26.48 -3.48 -9.43
C VAL A 299 -27.79 -4.28 -9.37
N GLY A 300 -28.93 -3.57 -9.51
CA GLY A 300 -30.02 -4.12 -10.31
C GLY A 300 -29.62 -4.09 -11.79
N PRO A 301 -30.14 -4.98 -12.65
CA PRO A 301 -29.70 -5.07 -14.03
C PRO A 301 -30.11 -3.79 -14.79
N SER A 302 -29.15 -2.88 -14.98
CA SER A 302 -29.33 -1.63 -15.70
C SER A 302 -28.70 -1.76 -17.08
N THR A 303 -29.53 -2.12 -18.05
CA THR A 303 -29.29 -1.83 -19.46
C THR A 303 -29.43 -0.32 -19.69
N GLY A 304 -28.35 0.37 -20.06
CA GLY A 304 -28.41 1.78 -20.52
C GLY A 304 -27.00 2.39 -20.56
N ALA A 305 -26.36 2.49 -21.73
CA ALA A 305 -26.50 3.59 -22.68
C ALA A 305 -26.02 4.94 -22.10
N CYS A 306 -24.88 5.41 -22.60
CA CYS A 306 -24.21 6.66 -22.25
C CYS A 306 -25.14 7.88 -22.42
N ASP A 307 -25.16 8.77 -21.43
CA ASP A 307 -25.77 10.10 -21.51
C ASP A 307 -24.67 11.19 -21.66
N PRO A 308 -24.65 11.97 -22.76
CA PRO A 308 -23.64 12.98 -23.03
C PRO A 308 -24.11 14.36 -22.60
N SER A 309 -23.84 14.81 -21.37
CA SER A 309 -23.85 16.26 -21.08
C SER A 309 -23.14 16.60 -19.77
N GLY A 310 -21.85 16.96 -19.89
CA GLY A 310 -21.05 17.52 -18.81
C GLY A 310 -19.64 17.85 -19.31
N VAL A 311 -19.48 19.06 -19.84
CA VAL A 311 -18.35 19.55 -20.65
C VAL A 311 -16.97 19.22 -20.05
N GLY A 312 -16.29 18.26 -20.68
CA GLY A 312 -14.84 18.15 -20.86
C GLY A 312 -14.62 17.85 -22.34
N ASP A 313 -13.73 18.58 -23.00
CA ASP A 313 -13.65 18.68 -24.46
C ASP A 313 -13.14 17.38 -25.12
N HIS A 314 -14.03 16.44 -25.39
CA HIS A 314 -13.77 15.18 -26.12
C HIS A 314 -13.53 15.39 -27.64
N GLY A 315 -13.13 16.59 -28.07
CA GLY A 315 -13.33 17.05 -29.44
C GLY A 315 -12.11 17.54 -30.21
N ARG A 316 -10.89 17.54 -29.65
CA ARG A 316 -9.73 18.03 -30.40
C ARG A 316 -9.39 17.06 -31.53
N SER A 317 -9.57 17.53 -32.76
CA SER A 317 -9.24 16.78 -33.96
C SER A 317 -7.76 16.41 -33.93
N LEU A 318 -7.41 15.22 -34.40
CA LEU A 318 -6.02 14.76 -34.42
C LEU A 318 -5.36 15.22 -35.74
N ASN A 319 -4.30 16.02 -35.67
CA ASN A 319 -3.45 16.30 -36.82
C ASN A 319 -2.58 15.08 -37.14
N ALA A 320 -3.16 14.14 -37.87
CA ALA A 320 -2.55 12.87 -38.20
C ALA A 320 -1.23 12.98 -39.00
N GLY A 321 -0.95 14.11 -39.65
CA GLY A 321 0.18 14.27 -40.57
C GLY A 321 1.58 14.12 -39.95
N GLN A 322 1.71 14.24 -38.63
CA GLN A 322 2.98 14.11 -37.92
C GLN A 322 3.09 12.83 -37.06
N ILE A 323 2.04 11.99 -37.08
CA ILE A 323 1.97 10.74 -36.31
C ILE A 323 2.22 9.56 -37.27
N PRO A 324 3.07 8.59 -36.91
CA PRO A 324 3.25 7.35 -37.66
C PRO A 324 1.92 6.63 -37.92
N ASP A 325 1.74 6.11 -39.14
CA ASP A 325 0.46 5.51 -39.60
C ASP A 325 -0.04 4.43 -38.64
N GLU A 326 0.88 3.62 -38.11
CA GLU A 326 0.62 2.52 -37.18
C GLU A 326 0.07 2.95 -35.81
N LEU A 327 0.34 4.20 -35.37
CA LEU A 327 -0.11 4.72 -34.08
C LEU A 327 -1.43 5.50 -34.17
N ARG A 328 -1.76 6.07 -35.34
CA ARG A 328 -2.91 6.98 -35.50
C ARG A 328 -4.23 6.40 -35.01
N LYS A 329 -4.52 5.16 -35.39
CA LYS A 329 -5.74 4.46 -34.98
C LYS A 329 -5.80 4.33 -33.46
N TRP A 330 -4.71 3.89 -32.85
CA TRP A 330 -4.66 3.60 -31.42
C TRP A 330 -4.66 4.87 -30.58
N ILE A 331 -4.04 5.95 -31.05
CA ILE A 331 -4.09 7.26 -30.39
C ILE A 331 -5.53 7.81 -30.44
N SER A 332 -6.23 7.63 -31.55
CA SER A 332 -7.63 7.99 -31.69
C SER A 332 -8.53 7.20 -30.72
N LEU A 333 -8.33 5.88 -30.63
CA LEU A 333 -9.07 5.02 -29.69
C LEU A 333 -8.70 5.31 -28.22
N GLY A 334 -7.42 5.53 -27.93
CA GLY A 334 -6.90 5.82 -26.59
C GLY A 334 -7.42 7.14 -26.02
N GLY A 335 -7.52 8.17 -26.85
CA GLY A 335 -8.13 9.46 -26.49
C GLY A 335 -9.65 9.41 -26.25
N GLN A 336 -10.26 8.23 -26.32
CA GLN A 336 -11.68 8.00 -26.02
C GLN A 336 -11.87 7.11 -24.79
N VAL A 337 -10.79 6.66 -24.14
CA VAL A 337 -10.85 5.72 -23.00
C VAL A 337 -11.45 6.37 -21.75
N CYS A 338 -11.18 7.65 -21.51
CA CYS A 338 -11.80 8.43 -20.44
C CYS A 338 -11.80 9.92 -20.79
N ARG A 339 -12.48 10.73 -19.97
CA ARG A 339 -12.65 12.18 -20.22
C ARG A 339 -11.40 13.03 -19.97
N GLU A 340 -10.41 12.50 -19.27
CA GLU A 340 -9.17 13.21 -18.95
C GLU A 340 -8.08 13.04 -20.00
N VAL A 341 -8.23 12.07 -20.91
CA VAL A 341 -7.23 11.76 -21.92
C VAL A 341 -7.80 12.09 -23.29
N ASP A 342 -7.24 13.08 -23.97
CA ASP A 342 -7.54 13.37 -25.36
C ASP A 342 -6.45 12.80 -26.30
N SER A 343 -6.78 12.67 -27.59
CA SER A 343 -5.85 12.10 -28.58
C SER A 343 -4.57 12.93 -28.79
N PRO A 344 -4.61 14.28 -28.88
CA PRO A 344 -3.39 15.08 -28.95
C PRO A 344 -2.47 14.93 -27.73
N LEU A 345 -3.01 14.89 -26.51
CA LEU A 345 -2.27 14.71 -25.26
C LEU A 345 -1.57 13.35 -25.23
N LEU A 346 -2.30 12.29 -25.58
CA LEU A 346 -1.73 10.95 -25.70
C LEU A 346 -0.62 10.89 -26.76
N ALA A 347 -0.79 11.56 -27.91
CA ALA A 347 0.24 11.67 -28.92
C ALA A 347 1.48 12.43 -28.39
N GLY A 348 1.27 13.54 -27.68
CA GLY A 348 2.33 14.32 -27.05
C GLY A 348 3.14 13.50 -26.04
N LEU A 349 2.46 12.73 -25.20
CA LEU A 349 3.10 11.84 -24.23
C LEU A 349 3.94 10.76 -24.93
N LEU A 350 3.37 10.02 -25.89
CA LEU A 350 4.12 8.98 -26.59
C LEU A 350 5.31 9.56 -27.39
N TYR A 351 5.14 10.75 -27.96
CA TYR A 351 6.23 11.47 -28.64
C TYR A 351 7.36 11.80 -27.66
N HIS A 352 7.01 12.34 -26.48
CA HIS A 352 7.96 12.71 -25.45
C HIS A 352 8.74 11.49 -24.93
N GLU A 353 8.00 10.47 -24.48
CA GLU A 353 8.54 9.28 -23.83
C GLU A 353 9.52 8.54 -24.75
N SER A 354 9.12 8.32 -26.00
CA SER A 354 9.91 7.51 -26.93
C SER A 354 10.82 8.30 -27.85
N ALA A 355 11.10 9.57 -27.53
CA ALA A 355 11.95 10.45 -28.33
C ALA A 355 11.53 10.49 -29.82
N GLY A 356 10.24 10.75 -30.06
CA GLY A 356 9.66 10.86 -31.40
C GLY A 356 9.04 9.59 -31.95
N PHE A 357 8.27 8.86 -31.13
CA PHE A 357 7.57 7.63 -31.51
C PHE A 357 8.50 6.45 -31.86
N GLN A 358 9.56 6.24 -31.09
CA GLN A 358 10.48 5.10 -31.34
C GLN A 358 10.01 3.85 -30.58
N ALA A 359 9.55 2.84 -31.32
CA ALA A 359 9.15 1.54 -30.76
C ALA A 359 10.27 0.86 -29.94
N THR A 360 11.52 1.11 -30.29
CA THR A 360 12.71 0.52 -29.65
C THR A 360 13.34 1.42 -28.59
N ALA A 361 12.66 2.49 -28.18
CA ALA A 361 13.18 3.38 -27.13
C ALA A 361 13.40 2.59 -25.84
N VAL A 362 14.60 2.72 -25.26
CA VAL A 362 14.92 2.17 -23.95
C VAL A 362 15.68 3.21 -23.14
N SER A 363 15.16 3.58 -21.97
CA SER A 363 15.85 4.51 -21.07
C SER A 363 17.02 3.84 -20.34
N THR A 364 17.88 4.64 -19.72
CA THR A 364 18.94 4.14 -18.83
C THR A 364 18.40 3.40 -17.60
N ALA A 365 17.15 3.68 -17.20
CA ALA A 365 16.45 2.98 -16.13
C ALA A 365 15.77 1.69 -16.62
N GLY A 366 15.76 1.42 -17.92
CA GLY A 366 15.17 0.22 -18.51
C GLY A 366 13.68 0.36 -18.88
N ALA A 367 13.15 1.58 -18.93
CA ALA A 367 11.82 1.87 -19.45
C ALA A 367 11.76 1.59 -20.95
N GLN A 368 10.67 1.01 -21.47
CA GLN A 368 10.63 0.45 -22.82
C GLN A 368 9.48 0.98 -23.67
N GLY A 369 9.76 1.14 -24.96
CA GLY A 369 8.77 1.32 -26.01
C GLY A 369 8.10 2.69 -26.03
N TYR A 370 6.96 2.76 -26.70
CA TYR A 370 6.31 4.03 -27.03
C TYR A 370 5.93 4.87 -25.81
N GLY A 371 5.48 4.22 -24.73
CA GLY A 371 5.10 4.89 -23.48
C GLY A 371 6.15 4.85 -22.38
N GLN A 372 7.38 4.39 -22.68
CA GLN A 372 8.45 4.18 -21.69
C GLN A 372 7.96 3.49 -20.41
N PHE A 373 7.33 2.33 -20.58
CA PHE A 373 6.90 1.56 -19.43
C PHE A 373 8.11 0.87 -18.78
N MET A 374 8.26 1.05 -17.47
CA MET A 374 9.14 0.19 -16.68
C MET A 374 8.66 -1.26 -16.76
N PRO A 375 9.56 -2.28 -16.73
CA PRO A 375 9.16 -3.68 -16.86
C PRO A 375 8.11 -4.12 -15.82
N GLY A 376 8.21 -3.64 -14.58
CA GLY A 376 7.22 -3.92 -13.54
C GLY A 376 5.85 -3.30 -13.85
N THR A 377 5.82 -2.04 -14.29
CA THR A 377 4.57 -1.37 -14.71
C THR A 377 3.97 -2.06 -15.92
N TRP A 378 4.78 -2.48 -16.90
CA TRP A 378 4.29 -3.24 -18.06
C TRP A 378 3.70 -4.59 -17.64
N ALA A 379 4.35 -5.32 -16.74
CA ALA A 379 3.84 -6.59 -16.23
C ALA A 379 2.48 -6.45 -15.54
N ALA A 380 2.22 -5.31 -14.88
CA ALA A 380 0.95 -5.06 -14.21
C ALA A 380 -0.12 -4.41 -15.10
N LYS A 381 0.26 -3.55 -16.04
CA LYS A 381 -0.66 -2.65 -16.77
C LYS A 381 -0.67 -2.84 -18.28
N GLY A 382 0.42 -3.36 -18.84
CA GLY A 382 0.53 -3.70 -20.25
C GLY A 382 -0.35 -4.91 -20.54
N THR A 383 -1.16 -4.84 -21.59
CA THR A 383 -1.96 -5.98 -22.04
C THR A 383 -2.02 -5.98 -23.55
N LYS A 384 -2.11 -7.18 -24.13
CA LYS A 384 -2.45 -7.33 -25.53
C LYS A 384 -3.84 -6.74 -25.77
N VAL A 385 -4.02 -6.02 -26.87
CA VAL A 385 -5.35 -5.50 -27.27
C VAL A 385 -5.85 -6.12 -28.58
N ASP A 386 -7.17 -6.12 -28.75
CA ASP A 386 -7.82 -6.51 -30.00
C ASP A 386 -7.87 -5.36 -31.01
N GLU A 387 -8.52 -5.59 -32.15
CA GLU A 387 -8.66 -4.59 -33.21
C GLU A 387 -9.43 -3.33 -32.80
N ASN A 388 -10.17 -3.35 -31.70
CA ASN A 388 -10.93 -2.21 -31.18
C ASN A 388 -10.24 -1.55 -29.98
N GLY A 389 -9.05 -2.00 -29.61
CA GLY A 389 -8.28 -1.49 -28.47
C GLY A 389 -8.74 -2.06 -27.13
N GLN A 390 -9.63 -3.07 -27.15
CA GLN A 390 -10.10 -3.75 -25.95
C GLN A 390 -9.06 -4.76 -25.47
N VAL A 391 -9.01 -4.97 -24.15
CA VAL A 391 -8.07 -5.92 -23.54
C VAL A 391 -8.36 -7.34 -24.04
N ALA A 392 -7.34 -7.98 -24.61
CA ALA A 392 -7.42 -9.29 -25.25
C ALA A 392 -6.48 -10.33 -24.63
N GLY A 393 -5.83 -10.00 -23.51
CA GLY A 393 -4.93 -10.90 -22.79
C GLY A 393 -4.71 -10.45 -21.34
N PRO A 394 -4.07 -11.31 -20.52
CA PRO A 394 -3.80 -10.99 -19.11
C PRO A 394 -2.82 -9.82 -18.96
N PRO A 395 -2.69 -9.21 -17.76
CA PRO A 395 -1.60 -8.30 -17.45
C PRO A 395 -0.23 -8.85 -17.86
N GLY A 396 0.63 -7.97 -18.38
CA GLY A 396 1.93 -8.30 -18.95
C GLY A 396 1.87 -8.95 -20.34
N SER A 397 0.68 -9.30 -20.84
CA SER A 397 0.55 -9.76 -22.24
C SER A 397 0.77 -8.60 -23.20
N GLY A 398 1.22 -8.90 -24.42
CA GLY A 398 1.52 -7.88 -25.43
C GLY A 398 2.96 -7.38 -25.37
N SER A 399 3.22 -6.25 -26.00
CA SER A 399 4.57 -5.68 -26.10
C SER A 399 4.59 -4.15 -25.92
N PRO A 400 5.52 -3.59 -25.12
CA PRO A 400 5.68 -2.14 -24.99
C PRO A 400 6.14 -1.48 -26.30
N SER A 401 6.68 -2.27 -27.22
CA SER A 401 7.07 -1.84 -28.57
C SER A 401 5.98 -2.08 -29.62
N ASP A 402 4.87 -2.72 -29.27
CA ASP A 402 3.73 -2.86 -30.18
C ASP A 402 2.88 -1.58 -30.14
N PRO A 403 2.54 -0.98 -31.30
CA PRO A 403 1.84 0.30 -31.34
C PRO A 403 0.43 0.24 -30.75
N ALA A 404 -0.26 -0.90 -30.81
CA ALA A 404 -1.60 -1.06 -30.27
C ALA A 404 -1.53 -1.22 -28.75
N ASP A 405 -0.76 -2.19 -28.29
CA ASP A 405 -0.66 -2.55 -26.89
C ASP A 405 -0.13 -1.37 -26.07
N ALA A 406 0.95 -0.73 -26.53
CA ALA A 406 1.61 0.35 -25.79
C ALA A 406 0.74 1.61 -25.71
N THR A 407 0.09 1.99 -26.81
CA THR A 407 -0.76 3.18 -26.85
C THR A 407 -1.98 3.03 -25.97
N MET A 408 -2.66 1.88 -26.08
CA MET A 408 -3.86 1.63 -25.27
C MET A 408 -3.51 1.42 -23.80
N ALA A 409 -2.35 0.85 -23.48
CA ALA A 409 -1.85 0.78 -22.11
C ALA A 409 -1.56 2.17 -21.53
N ALA A 410 -0.91 3.07 -22.28
CA ALA A 410 -0.64 4.45 -21.84
C ALA A 410 -1.94 5.21 -21.58
N ALA A 411 -2.92 5.10 -22.48
CA ALA A 411 -4.23 5.71 -22.31
C ALA A 411 -4.95 5.21 -21.04
N ARG A 412 -5.05 3.89 -20.85
CA ARG A 412 -5.67 3.31 -19.66
C ARG A 412 -4.94 3.69 -18.38
N TYR A 413 -3.61 3.73 -18.40
CA TYR A 413 -2.83 4.08 -17.22
C TYR A 413 -3.02 5.55 -16.83
N LEU A 414 -3.02 6.48 -17.79
CA LEU A 414 -3.38 7.88 -17.53
C LEU A 414 -4.78 8.02 -16.92
N CYS A 415 -5.77 7.29 -17.47
CA CYS A 415 -7.13 7.28 -16.94
C CYS A 415 -7.19 6.77 -15.49
N GLU A 416 -6.48 5.68 -15.18
CA GLU A 416 -6.38 5.13 -13.83
C GLU A 416 -5.76 6.13 -12.86
N ILE A 417 -4.69 6.81 -13.27
CA ILE A 417 -4.02 7.85 -12.46
C ILE A 417 -4.98 9.01 -12.20
N ALA A 418 -5.62 9.52 -13.25
CA ALA A 418 -6.57 10.62 -13.14
C ALA A 418 -7.75 10.26 -12.23
N GLU A 419 -8.28 9.04 -12.35
CA GLU A 419 -9.34 8.53 -11.50
C GLU A 419 -8.90 8.47 -10.03
N GLY A 420 -7.72 7.90 -9.75
CA GLY A 420 -7.16 7.80 -8.41
C GLY A 420 -6.85 9.16 -7.75
N GLN A 421 -6.74 10.24 -8.53
CA GLN A 421 -6.47 11.58 -8.02
C GLN A 421 -7.73 12.43 -7.81
N ARG A 422 -8.90 12.02 -8.34
CA ARG A 422 -10.13 12.84 -8.31
C ARG A 422 -10.53 13.28 -6.91
N GLU A 423 -10.53 12.34 -5.97
CA GLU A 423 -10.96 12.61 -4.60
C GLU A 423 -9.98 13.55 -3.90
N GLY A 424 -8.68 13.35 -4.12
CA GLY A 424 -7.63 14.23 -3.63
C GLY A 424 -7.80 15.66 -4.15
N ILE A 425 -8.13 15.82 -5.43
CA ILE A 425 -8.40 17.14 -6.04
C ILE A 425 -9.69 17.75 -5.47
N ALA A 426 -10.77 16.98 -5.40
CA ALA A 426 -12.07 17.45 -4.94
C ALA A 426 -12.06 17.87 -3.45
N SER A 427 -11.28 17.16 -2.62
CA SER A 427 -11.08 17.48 -1.22
C SER A 427 -10.08 18.61 -0.97
N GLY A 428 -9.29 18.99 -1.99
CA GLY A 428 -8.18 19.94 -1.87
C GLY A 428 -6.91 19.38 -1.22
N ALA A 429 -6.86 18.05 -1.00
CA ALA A 429 -5.66 17.35 -0.54
C ALA A 429 -4.56 17.33 -1.63
N LEU A 430 -4.96 17.27 -2.90
CA LEU A 430 -4.09 17.48 -4.05
C LEU A 430 -4.33 18.87 -4.63
N LYS A 431 -3.26 19.64 -4.77
CA LYS A 431 -3.27 20.99 -5.33
C LYS A 431 -2.54 20.99 -6.66
N GLY A 432 -3.21 21.47 -7.69
CA GLY A 432 -2.66 21.58 -9.04
C GLY A 432 -3.75 21.45 -10.10
N ASP A 433 -3.39 21.69 -11.35
CA ASP A 433 -4.26 21.38 -12.47
C ASP A 433 -4.43 19.85 -12.60
N PRO A 434 -5.65 19.32 -12.83
CA PRO A 434 -5.87 17.87 -12.94
C PRO A 434 -5.02 17.18 -14.01
N GLN A 435 -4.75 17.84 -15.14
CA GLN A 435 -3.91 17.27 -16.19
C GLN A 435 -2.44 17.25 -15.76
N GLU A 436 -1.96 18.32 -15.10
CA GLU A 436 -0.60 18.35 -14.53
C GLU A 436 -0.39 17.25 -13.49
N LEU A 437 -1.38 17.01 -12.63
CA LEU A 437 -1.32 15.95 -11.60
C LEU A 437 -1.33 14.56 -12.23
N MET A 438 -2.13 14.35 -13.28
CA MET A 438 -2.17 13.10 -14.02
C MET A 438 -0.82 12.80 -14.68
N LEU A 439 -0.23 13.80 -15.38
CA LEU A 439 1.07 13.67 -16.02
C LEU A 439 2.20 13.49 -15.00
N ALA A 440 2.12 14.19 -13.85
CA ALA A 440 3.05 13.98 -12.74
C ALA A 440 2.96 12.55 -12.20
N GLY A 441 1.75 11.99 -12.13
CA GLY A 441 1.54 10.59 -11.72
C GLY A 441 2.08 9.59 -12.74
N TYR A 442 2.06 9.93 -14.03
CA TYR A 442 2.67 9.09 -15.07
C TYR A 442 4.20 9.07 -14.96
N ASN A 443 4.84 10.24 -14.82
CA ASN A 443 6.32 10.35 -14.75
C ASN A 443 6.91 9.94 -13.39
N ALA A 444 6.33 10.42 -12.28
CA ALA A 444 6.87 10.23 -10.93
C ALA A 444 6.15 9.15 -10.11
N GLY A 445 5.05 8.60 -10.63
CA GLY A 445 4.16 7.71 -9.89
C GLY A 445 3.06 8.46 -9.11
N PRO A 446 1.82 7.95 -9.05
CA PRO A 446 0.73 8.60 -8.32
C PRO A 446 0.99 8.76 -6.82
N GLY A 447 1.75 7.84 -6.22
CA GLY A 447 2.15 7.92 -4.81
C GLY A 447 3.02 9.14 -4.52
N ALA A 448 3.88 9.56 -5.45
CA ALA A 448 4.66 10.78 -5.29
C ALA A 448 3.75 12.02 -5.33
N VAL A 449 2.76 12.05 -6.23
CA VAL A 449 1.78 13.14 -6.29
C VAL A 449 0.99 13.25 -4.98
N GLN A 450 0.61 12.11 -4.39
CA GLN A 450 -0.06 12.05 -3.09
C GLN A 450 0.85 12.52 -1.95
N GLN A 451 2.09 12.03 -1.90
CA GLN A 451 3.07 12.40 -0.87
C GLN A 451 3.31 13.91 -0.81
N TYR A 452 3.41 14.58 -1.96
CA TYR A 452 3.68 16.01 -2.03
C TYR A 452 2.41 16.87 -2.10
N GLY A 453 1.22 16.25 -2.11
CA GLY A 453 -0.05 16.97 -2.21
C GLY A 453 -0.20 17.77 -3.51
N GLY A 454 0.45 17.35 -4.60
CA GLY A 454 0.57 18.10 -5.85
C GLY A 454 1.71 17.60 -6.73
N VAL A 455 2.12 18.39 -7.74
CA VAL A 455 3.27 18.05 -8.59
C VAL A 455 4.55 17.96 -7.72
N PRO A 456 5.24 16.79 -7.66
CA PRO A 456 6.43 16.61 -6.83
C PRO A 456 7.56 17.59 -7.18
N PRO A 457 8.42 17.99 -6.22
CA PRO A 457 9.54 18.91 -6.45
C PRO A 457 10.72 18.24 -7.18
N TYR A 458 10.44 17.30 -8.09
CA TYR A 458 11.43 16.66 -8.93
C TYR A 458 11.64 17.49 -10.19
N ALA A 459 12.89 17.87 -10.47
CA ALA A 459 13.20 18.75 -11.60
C ALA A 459 12.76 18.18 -12.95
N GLU A 460 12.75 16.85 -13.08
CA GLU A 460 12.23 16.15 -14.25
C GLU A 460 10.71 16.29 -14.35
N THR A 461 9.97 15.92 -13.30
CA THR A 461 8.50 15.95 -13.27
C THR A 461 7.94 17.37 -13.46
N GLN A 462 8.56 18.38 -12.85
CA GLN A 462 8.18 19.79 -13.02
C GLN A 462 8.32 20.26 -14.48
N ARG A 463 9.28 19.71 -15.23
CA ARG A 463 9.43 19.98 -16.67
C ARG A 463 8.47 19.13 -17.50
N TYR A 464 8.29 17.88 -17.11
CA TYR A 464 7.45 16.90 -17.79
C TYR A 464 6.00 17.39 -17.95
N VAL A 465 5.41 17.90 -16.86
CA VAL A 465 4.02 18.40 -16.86
C VAL A 465 3.80 19.63 -17.75
N VAL A 466 4.87 20.32 -18.14
CA VAL A 466 4.83 21.47 -19.06
C VAL A 466 5.09 21.05 -20.50
N ILE A 467 6.13 20.23 -20.72
CA ILE A 467 6.58 19.89 -22.06
C ILE A 467 5.60 18.96 -22.79
N VAL A 468 5.00 17.99 -22.10
CA VAL A 468 4.08 17.04 -22.74
C VAL A 468 2.86 17.75 -23.36
N PRO A 469 2.17 18.69 -22.67
CA PRO A 469 1.12 19.50 -23.28
C PRO A 469 1.60 20.40 -24.44
N GLU A 470 2.81 20.96 -24.36
CA GLU A 470 3.39 21.75 -25.47
C GLU A 470 3.64 20.87 -26.71
N GLU A 471 4.09 19.64 -26.51
CA GLU A 471 4.28 18.67 -27.59
C GLU A 471 2.95 18.16 -28.15
N ALA A 472 1.95 17.98 -27.30
CA ALA A 472 0.59 17.62 -27.67
C ALA A 472 -0.03 18.64 -28.66
N ALA A 473 0.29 19.94 -28.50
CA ALA A 473 -0.20 20.99 -29.39
C ALA A 473 0.23 20.80 -30.86
N LYS A 474 1.35 20.11 -31.12
CA LYS A 474 1.79 19.77 -32.48
C LYS A 474 0.82 18.82 -33.19
N PHE A 475 0.12 18.00 -32.40
CA PHE A 475 -0.78 16.95 -32.85
C PHE A 475 -2.26 17.34 -32.79
N ALA A 476 -2.57 18.54 -32.31
CA ALA A 476 -3.91 19.09 -32.41
C ALA A 476 -4.19 19.53 -33.86
N GLY A 477 -5.31 19.09 -34.41
CA GLY A 477 -5.83 19.52 -35.70
C GLY A 477 -6.39 20.94 -35.59
N ALA A 478 -6.53 21.58 -36.76
CA ALA A 478 -7.20 22.87 -36.81
C ALA A 478 -8.67 22.71 -36.39
N GLU A 479 -9.14 23.60 -35.51
CA GLU A 479 -10.56 23.73 -35.14
C GLU A 479 -11.44 24.13 -36.33
#